data_AF-A0A0Q4KQK1-F1
#
_entry.id   AF-A0A0Q4KQK1-F1
#
_cell.length_a   1.000
_cell.length_b   1.000
_cell.length_c   1.000
_cell.angle_alpha   90.00
_cell.angle_beta   90.00
_cell.angle_gamma   90.00
#
_symmetry.space_group_name_H-M   'P 1'
#
loop_
_entity.id
_entity.type
_entity.pdbx_description
1 polymer ?
#
loop_
_entity_poly.entity_id
_entity_poly.type
_entity_poly.pdbx_seq_one_letter_code
_entity_poly.pdbx_strand_id
1 'polypeptide(L)'
;MRKFNRLGLMFLGSTAALALAGCDGASSVASPGEGTIVIPAPTPSPSPSSSTPTPTAGTPAASCPSGFNDGGVVGTYRACRLPSLITGTLSLAKVAGVAYEINGRVDVGVDAGGAGTGTQIGLLNIAAGVLIFANTTNSDNDFLIVNRGSRINAEGTETQPIVFTAQQNLTGGVTDESQGLWGGVILAGRAPISNCNATVAGGSVNCENVVEGTGNALYGGATANDTSGTFRYVQIRYSGTIISPNNELQGLTLGGVGSGTTIDHVQVHNSSDDGIEVFGGRVNMRYLVLTGADDDGLDTDVGWQGLVQFVIAAQKPNNTQTDNYSTEIDSNGNEDALPRQDYRLANFTFIDTSTATNAAMRIRGGADVTMVNGIVVSNTPCLNIVAGETSSTDKSTVRAASTTLQDRGPPVFNSIFFACTGSLSTTTTVNGITVTTAEQDALVAAGSSNFTTGTAATALENGIYPTATTLARPAFNAATLNPSGGSFLVQTSYIGAVSGANDTWFRGWTCNSNRANFGTSSSACTGLPS
;
A
#
# COMPACT_ATOMS: atom_id res chain seq x y z
N MET A 1 -43.60 -46.64 -35.33
CA MET A 1 -44.03 -47.15 -34.01
C MET A 1 -43.99 -45.96 -33.03
N ARG A 2 -45.14 -45.40 -32.64
CA ARG A 2 -45.78 -45.51 -31.30
C ARG A 2 -44.80 -45.27 -30.13
N LYS A 3 -45.05 -44.45 -29.11
CA LYS A 3 -46.07 -43.44 -28.76
C LYS A 3 -45.57 -42.76 -27.47
N PHE A 4 -45.98 -41.51 -27.28
CA PHE A 4 -45.99 -40.64 -26.08
C PHE A 4 -45.96 -41.29 -24.68
N ASN A 5 -45.26 -40.65 -23.74
CA ASN A 5 -45.91 -39.93 -22.64
C ASN A 5 -45.02 -38.86 -21.97
N ARG A 6 -45.53 -37.63 -21.98
CA ARG A 6 -45.15 -36.49 -21.14
C ARG A 6 -46.05 -36.48 -19.91
N LEU A 7 -45.55 -36.00 -18.77
CA LEU A 7 -46.13 -34.99 -17.86
C LEU A 7 -45.71 -35.27 -16.42
N GLY A 8 -45.17 -34.25 -15.76
CA GLY A 8 -45.23 -34.14 -14.30
C GLY A 8 -43.99 -33.62 -13.63
N LEU A 9 -43.51 -32.40 -13.94
CA LEU A 9 -42.86 -31.52 -12.94
C LEU A 9 -42.62 -30.10 -13.45
N MET A 10 -43.68 -29.30 -13.67
CA MET A 10 -43.58 -27.83 -13.71
C MET A 10 -44.94 -27.24 -13.35
N PHE A 11 -45.17 -26.97 -12.06
CA PHE A 11 -46.15 -25.98 -11.56
C PHE A 11 -45.97 -25.86 -10.05
N LEU A 12 -45.29 -24.82 -9.59
CA LEU A 12 -45.67 -23.98 -8.44
C LEU A 12 -44.59 -22.89 -8.26
N GLY A 13 -45.00 -21.62 -8.19
CA GLY A 13 -44.14 -20.55 -7.70
C GLY A 13 -43.93 -19.36 -8.63
N SER A 14 -44.97 -18.85 -9.28
CA SER A 14 -44.96 -17.49 -9.82
C SER A 14 -46.38 -16.93 -9.82
N THR A 15 -46.69 -16.09 -8.81
CA THR A 15 -47.80 -15.12 -8.81
C THR A 15 -47.70 -14.29 -7.54
N ALA A 16 -46.96 -13.18 -7.58
CA ALA A 16 -47.04 -12.11 -6.58
C ALA A 16 -46.46 -10.81 -7.16
N ALA A 17 -47.23 -10.12 -8.01
CA ALA A 17 -47.11 -8.67 -8.17
C ALA A 17 -48.35 -8.12 -8.91
N LEU A 18 -48.88 -7.03 -8.35
CA LEU A 18 -49.76 -6.00 -8.95
C LEU A 18 -51.26 -6.33 -9.10
N ALA A 19 -52.04 -5.94 -8.07
CA ALA A 19 -53.06 -4.89 -8.19
C ALA A 19 -53.72 -4.65 -6.82
N LEU A 20 -53.52 -3.47 -6.22
CA LEU A 20 -54.60 -2.81 -5.47
C LEU A 20 -54.32 -1.30 -5.37
N ALA A 21 -55.14 -0.53 -6.08
CA ALA A 21 -55.26 0.90 -5.94
C ALA A 21 -56.57 1.21 -5.19
N GLY A 22 -56.53 2.17 -4.27
CA GLY A 22 -57.58 3.19 -4.13
C GLY A 22 -58.65 3.03 -3.05
N CYS A 23 -58.40 3.72 -1.93
CA CYS A 23 -59.28 4.67 -1.20
C CYS A 23 -60.51 4.24 -0.36
N ASP A 24 -60.72 5.11 0.65
CA ASP A 24 -61.94 5.35 1.46
C ASP A 24 -62.21 4.28 2.54
N GLY A 25 -62.30 4.56 3.85
CA GLY A 25 -62.70 5.76 4.59
C GLY A 25 -63.72 5.31 5.65
N ALA A 26 -63.73 6.00 6.78
CA ALA A 26 -64.30 5.53 8.04
C ALA A 26 -65.81 5.23 8.04
N SER A 27 -66.23 4.14 8.71
CA SER A 27 -67.29 4.18 9.75
C SER A 27 -67.60 2.80 10.34
N SER A 28 -67.79 2.79 11.66
CA SER A 28 -68.39 1.75 12.52
C SER A 28 -67.52 0.56 12.95
N VAL A 29 -66.91 0.67 14.14
CA VAL A 29 -67.21 -0.20 15.30
C VAL A 29 -66.63 0.44 16.57
N ALA A 30 -67.50 0.63 17.57
CA ALA A 30 -67.17 1.19 18.88
C ALA A 30 -66.54 0.12 19.79
N SER A 31 -65.52 0.50 20.57
CA SER A 31 -64.86 -0.32 21.59
C SER A 31 -64.87 0.44 22.93
N PRO A 32 -65.18 -0.21 24.06
CA PRO A 32 -65.57 0.46 25.30
C PRO A 32 -64.38 1.12 26.01
N GLY A 33 -64.68 2.23 26.71
CA GLY A 33 -63.72 3.15 27.30
C GLY A 33 -62.68 2.53 28.23
N GLU A 34 -61.50 3.13 28.21
CA GLU A 34 -60.33 2.76 29.01
C GLU A 34 -60.55 3.04 30.49
N GLY A 35 -60.30 2.03 31.32
CA GLY A 35 -60.04 2.20 32.74
C GLY A 35 -58.68 2.84 32.94
N THR A 36 -58.61 3.87 33.79
CA THR A 36 -57.39 4.58 34.13
C THR A 36 -56.49 3.70 35.00
N ILE A 37 -55.43 3.12 34.43
CA ILE A 37 -54.33 2.54 35.21
C ILE A 37 -53.33 3.67 35.46
N VAL A 38 -53.24 4.13 36.71
CA VAL A 38 -52.19 5.05 37.16
C VAL A 38 -50.94 4.22 37.42
N ILE A 39 -50.00 4.22 36.47
CA ILE A 39 -48.64 3.74 36.68
C ILE A 39 -47.82 4.92 37.24
N PRO A 40 -47.26 4.84 38.46
CA PRO A 40 -46.37 5.89 38.96
C PRO A 40 -45.18 6.05 38.03
N ALA A 41 -44.89 7.29 37.62
CA ALA A 41 -43.73 7.59 36.80
C ALA A 41 -42.45 7.13 37.54
N PRO A 42 -41.51 6.43 36.86
CA PRO A 42 -40.23 6.10 37.46
C PRO A 42 -39.50 7.40 37.80
N THR A 43 -38.92 7.44 39.00
CA THR A 43 -38.09 8.55 39.48
C THR A 43 -37.00 8.87 38.44
N PRO A 44 -36.81 10.14 38.03
CA PRO A 44 -35.77 10.48 37.09
C PRO A 44 -34.41 10.04 37.65
N SER A 45 -33.70 9.21 36.87
CA SER A 45 -32.31 8.87 37.16
C SER A 45 -31.50 10.17 37.24
N PRO A 46 -30.60 10.34 38.23
CA PRO A 46 -29.70 11.49 38.24
C PRO A 46 -28.90 11.52 36.93
N SER A 47 -28.94 12.68 36.27
CA SER A 47 -28.17 12.93 35.06
C SER A 47 -26.68 12.73 35.38
N PRO A 48 -25.91 11.95 34.59
CA PRO A 48 -24.46 11.95 34.75
C PRO A 48 -23.97 13.36 34.45
N SER A 49 -23.33 13.99 35.43
CA SER A 49 -22.57 15.21 35.22
C SER A 49 -21.29 14.84 34.47
N SER A 50 -21.34 14.82 33.15
CA SER A 50 -20.14 14.83 32.31
C SER A 50 -20.15 16.05 31.40
N SER A 51 -20.04 17.23 31.99
CA SER A 51 -19.52 18.40 31.28
C SER A 51 -17.99 18.32 31.31
N THR A 52 -17.41 17.28 30.71
CA THR A 52 -16.04 17.43 30.22
C THR A 52 -16.20 18.18 28.91
N PRO A 53 -15.78 19.46 28.81
CA PRO A 53 -15.92 20.20 27.56
C PRO A 53 -15.22 19.40 26.46
N THR A 54 -15.92 19.13 25.37
CA THR A 54 -15.27 18.69 24.13
C THR A 54 -14.19 19.72 23.84
N PRO A 55 -12.90 19.34 23.81
CA PRO A 55 -11.82 20.30 23.56
C PRO A 55 -12.15 21.06 22.29
N THR A 56 -12.11 22.40 22.35
CA THR A 56 -12.15 23.24 21.15
C THR A 56 -11.00 22.80 20.24
N ALA A 57 -11.23 22.73 18.93
CA ALA A 57 -10.17 22.41 17.97
C ALA A 57 -8.90 23.23 18.27
N GLY A 58 -7.75 22.56 18.37
CA GLY A 58 -6.48 23.18 18.76
C GLY A 58 -6.18 23.19 20.26
N THR A 59 -6.96 22.51 21.11
CA THR A 59 -6.64 22.32 22.53
C THR A 59 -6.35 20.84 22.86
N PRO A 60 -5.31 20.54 23.68
CA PRO A 60 -5.04 19.18 24.12
C PRO A 60 -6.20 18.57 24.92
N ALA A 61 -6.46 17.28 24.74
CA ALA A 61 -7.42 16.58 25.57
C ALA A 61 -6.99 16.56 27.05
N ALA A 62 -7.98 16.59 27.95
CA ALA A 62 -7.75 16.61 29.39
C ALA A 62 -7.04 15.34 29.89
N SER A 63 -7.30 14.19 29.28
CA SER A 63 -6.71 12.90 29.63
C SER A 63 -6.66 11.98 28.42
N CYS A 64 -5.84 10.93 28.50
CA CYS A 64 -5.86 9.86 27.52
C CYS A 64 -7.09 8.96 27.65
N PRO A 65 -7.52 8.31 26.55
CA PRO A 65 -8.43 7.18 26.62
C PRO A 65 -7.87 6.08 27.54
N SER A 66 -8.74 5.23 28.09
CA SER A 66 -8.32 4.12 28.94
C SER A 66 -7.39 3.16 28.19
N GLY A 67 -6.33 2.69 28.86
CA GLY A 67 -5.37 1.73 28.27
C GLY A 67 -4.14 2.38 27.64
N PHE A 68 -4.01 3.71 27.71
CA PHE A 68 -2.85 4.44 27.22
C PHE A 68 -2.20 5.22 28.37
N ASN A 69 -0.87 5.32 28.35
CA ASN A 69 -0.13 6.15 29.30
C ASN A 69 -0.12 7.60 28.82
N ASP A 70 -0.28 8.56 29.74
CA ASP A 70 -0.18 9.99 29.42
C ASP A 70 1.28 10.39 29.21
N GLY A 71 1.62 10.70 27.95
CA GLY A 71 2.94 11.18 27.52
C GLY A 71 3.11 12.69 27.64
N GLY A 72 2.13 13.41 28.19
CA GLY A 72 2.12 14.86 28.30
C GLY A 72 1.46 15.55 27.11
N VAL A 73 1.82 16.81 26.87
CA VAL A 73 1.29 17.63 25.78
C VAL A 73 2.36 17.82 24.71
N VAL A 74 2.00 17.56 23.46
CA VAL A 74 2.83 17.75 22.26
C VAL A 74 2.05 18.61 21.28
N GLY A 75 2.55 19.83 21.03
CA GLY A 75 1.81 20.83 20.23
C GLY A 75 0.43 21.08 20.85
N THR A 76 -0.62 20.85 20.06
CA THR A 76 -2.02 20.99 20.50
C THR A 76 -2.68 19.68 20.92
N TYR A 77 -1.89 18.62 21.16
CA TYR A 77 -2.40 17.28 21.44
C TYR A 77 -1.93 16.75 22.79
N ARG A 78 -2.80 15.97 23.43
CA ARG A 78 -2.45 15.04 24.50
C ARG A 78 -1.81 13.81 23.85
N ALA A 79 -0.56 13.53 24.22
CA ALA A 79 0.16 12.34 23.76
C ALA A 79 -0.29 11.12 24.56
N CYS A 80 -0.84 10.12 23.87
CA CYS A 80 -1.35 8.89 24.48
C CYS A 80 -0.53 7.70 24.02
N ARG A 81 0.41 7.30 24.87
CA ARG A 81 1.43 6.31 24.57
C ARG A 81 0.87 4.91 24.46
N LEU A 82 1.23 4.26 23.35
CA LEU A 82 0.95 2.85 23.11
C LEU A 82 1.77 1.96 24.07
N PRO A 83 1.23 0.83 24.53
CA PRO A 83 2.05 -0.23 25.11
C PRO A 83 3.12 -0.69 24.11
N SER A 84 4.30 -1.06 24.60
CA SER A 84 5.36 -1.62 23.73
C SER A 84 5.00 -3.01 23.17
N LEU A 85 4.07 -3.72 23.82
CA LEU A 85 3.53 -4.99 23.35
C LEU A 85 2.00 -4.97 23.49
N ILE A 86 1.31 -5.24 22.39
CA ILE A 86 -0.14 -5.30 22.30
C ILE A 86 -0.54 -6.76 22.11
N THR A 87 -0.97 -7.43 23.18
CA THR A 87 -1.62 -8.75 23.10
C THR A 87 -3.13 -8.61 23.29
N GLY A 88 -3.92 -9.46 22.63
CA GLY A 88 -5.36 -9.27 22.56
C GLY A 88 -5.75 -8.09 21.67
N THR A 89 -6.87 -7.44 21.95
CA THR A 89 -7.37 -6.32 21.14
C THR A 89 -7.09 -4.97 21.79
N LEU A 90 -6.46 -4.05 21.04
CA LEU A 90 -6.36 -2.63 21.39
C LEU A 90 -7.04 -1.81 20.29
N SER A 91 -7.85 -0.83 20.68
CA SER A 91 -8.57 0.04 19.75
C SER A 91 -8.20 1.51 19.99
N LEU A 92 -7.74 2.18 18.94
CA LEU A 92 -7.45 3.61 18.92
C LEU A 92 -8.68 4.33 18.37
N ALA A 93 -9.32 5.14 19.21
CA ALA A 93 -10.50 5.91 18.84
C ALA A 93 -10.09 7.32 18.40
N LYS A 94 -10.83 7.91 17.45
CA LYS A 94 -10.68 9.33 17.13
C LYS A 94 -11.25 10.17 18.28
N VAL A 95 -10.36 10.80 19.05
CA VAL A 95 -10.71 11.73 20.12
C VAL A 95 -10.10 13.10 19.80
N ALA A 96 -10.90 14.17 19.91
CA ALA A 96 -10.42 15.52 19.69
C ALA A 96 -9.29 15.87 20.68
N GLY A 97 -8.21 16.46 20.18
CA GLY A 97 -7.05 16.84 20.99
C GLY A 97 -6.20 15.66 21.48
N VAL A 98 -6.38 14.43 20.96
CA VAL A 98 -5.52 13.26 21.24
C VAL A 98 -4.67 12.92 20.01
N ALA A 99 -3.40 12.58 20.25
CA ALA A 99 -2.53 11.90 19.30
C ALA A 99 -1.88 10.70 19.99
N TYR A 100 -1.83 9.55 19.34
CA TYR A 100 -1.26 8.33 19.91
C TYR A 100 0.24 8.28 19.67
N GLU A 101 1.01 7.93 20.70
CA GLU A 101 2.48 7.98 20.66
C GLU A 101 3.07 6.57 20.51
N ILE A 102 3.88 6.37 19.48
CA ILE A 102 4.87 5.29 19.35
C ILE A 102 6.14 5.78 20.08
N ASN A 103 6.69 4.93 20.95
CA ASN A 103 7.88 5.24 21.73
C ASN A 103 8.77 4.00 21.78
N GLY A 104 9.83 4.00 20.98
CA GLY A 104 10.57 2.81 20.59
C GLY A 104 9.75 1.88 19.71
N ARG A 105 10.17 0.62 19.69
CA ARG A 105 9.46 -0.47 19.04
C ARG A 105 8.12 -0.76 19.74
N VAL A 106 7.06 -0.82 18.94
CA VAL A 106 5.73 -1.30 19.35
C VAL A 106 5.40 -2.59 18.60
N ASP A 107 5.24 -3.69 19.33
CA ASP A 107 4.86 -4.99 18.79
C ASP A 107 3.34 -5.22 18.92
N VAL A 108 2.66 -5.48 17.79
CA VAL A 108 1.32 -6.03 17.77
C VAL A 108 1.43 -7.55 17.76
N GLY A 109 1.16 -8.14 18.92
CA GLY A 109 1.37 -9.54 19.26
C GLY A 109 2.83 -9.98 19.23
N VAL A 110 3.04 -11.25 19.54
CA VAL A 110 4.32 -11.95 19.44
C VAL A 110 4.29 -12.86 18.21
N ASP A 111 5.42 -13.01 17.55
CA ASP A 111 5.58 -13.90 16.39
C ASP A 111 5.01 -15.29 16.66
N ALA A 112 3.98 -15.67 15.87
CA ALA A 112 3.34 -16.97 15.94
C ALA A 112 4.04 -18.07 15.13
N GLY A 113 5.15 -17.74 14.46
CA GLY A 113 5.91 -18.61 13.56
C GLY A 113 5.25 -18.77 12.19
N GLY A 114 5.99 -19.34 11.22
CA GLY A 114 5.48 -19.61 9.86
C GLY A 114 4.26 -20.53 9.82
N ALA A 115 4.10 -21.42 10.81
CA ALA A 115 2.91 -22.25 11.01
C ALA A 115 1.74 -21.50 11.69
N GLY A 116 2.01 -20.38 12.36
CA GLY A 116 1.06 -19.58 13.12
C GLY A 116 0.43 -20.30 14.32
N THR A 117 1.23 -21.08 15.05
CA THR A 117 0.79 -21.81 16.24
C THR A 117 0.97 -21.02 17.54
N GLY A 118 1.65 -19.88 17.51
CA GLY A 118 1.78 -19.01 18.68
C GLY A 118 0.45 -18.43 19.14
N THR A 119 0.31 -18.26 20.45
CA THR A 119 -0.98 -17.91 21.09
C THR A 119 -1.04 -16.49 21.63
N GLN A 120 0.08 -15.76 21.62
CA GLN A 120 0.16 -14.36 22.07
C GLN A 120 -0.07 -13.39 20.92
N ILE A 121 -1.20 -13.52 20.22
CA ILE A 121 -1.54 -12.67 19.07
C ILE A 121 -2.15 -11.33 19.50
N GLY A 122 -1.93 -10.31 18.67
CA GLY A 122 -2.49 -8.97 18.82
C GLY A 122 -3.46 -8.61 17.69
N LEU A 123 -4.43 -7.76 18.01
CA LEU A 123 -5.28 -7.06 17.06
C LEU A 123 -5.27 -5.56 17.39
N LEU A 124 -4.71 -4.77 16.48
CA LEU A 124 -4.70 -3.31 16.59
C LEU A 124 -5.78 -2.72 15.68
N ASN A 125 -6.87 -2.21 16.24
CA ASN A 125 -7.88 -1.47 15.47
C ASN A 125 -7.61 0.03 15.55
N ILE A 126 -7.61 0.71 14.41
CA ILE A 126 -7.39 2.15 14.33
C ILE A 126 -8.57 2.76 13.57
N ALA A 127 -9.34 3.60 14.28
CA ALA A 127 -10.48 4.28 13.70
C ALA A 127 -10.05 5.37 12.70
N ALA A 128 -10.94 5.72 11.78
CA ALA A 128 -10.72 6.79 10.82
C ALA A 128 -10.35 8.13 11.50
N GLY A 129 -9.43 8.87 10.88
CA GLY A 129 -8.97 10.18 11.36
C GLY A 129 -8.02 10.16 12.55
N VAL A 130 -7.65 8.97 13.06
CA VAL A 130 -6.68 8.84 14.16
C VAL A 130 -5.31 9.35 13.71
N LEU A 131 -4.66 10.10 14.60
CA LEU A 131 -3.29 10.57 14.46
C LEU A 131 -2.38 9.74 15.37
N ILE A 132 -1.36 9.12 14.78
CA ILE A 132 -0.29 8.41 15.47
C ILE A 132 1.03 9.10 15.15
N PHE A 133 1.90 9.27 16.15
CA PHE A 133 3.21 9.85 15.96
C PHE A 133 4.31 9.09 16.70
N ALA A 134 5.50 9.02 16.11
CA ALA A 134 6.73 8.61 16.78
C ALA A 134 7.37 9.79 17.52
N ASN A 135 7.96 9.54 18.69
CA ASN A 135 8.58 10.59 19.48
C ASN A 135 10.04 10.83 19.04
N THR A 136 10.71 11.78 19.69
CA THR A 136 12.09 12.15 19.33
C THR A 136 13.14 11.49 20.21
N THR A 137 12.75 10.58 21.09
CA THR A 137 13.63 10.03 22.13
C THR A 137 14.53 8.92 21.59
N ASN A 138 14.08 8.22 20.55
CA ASN A 138 14.83 7.17 19.87
C ASN A 138 14.52 7.17 18.37
N SER A 139 14.99 8.21 17.67
CA SER A 139 14.78 8.34 16.21
C SER A 139 15.20 7.10 15.43
N ASP A 140 16.13 6.32 15.97
CA ASP A 140 16.73 5.19 15.28
C ASP A 140 15.93 3.88 15.46
N ASN A 141 14.86 3.86 16.28
CA ASN A 141 14.10 2.62 16.56
C ASN A 141 12.60 2.81 16.85
N ASP A 142 12.03 3.99 16.59
CA ASP A 142 10.59 4.19 16.75
C ASP A 142 9.85 3.61 15.54
N PHE A 143 9.31 2.40 15.67
CA PHE A 143 8.53 1.75 14.61
C PHE A 143 7.39 0.89 15.18
N LEU A 144 6.39 0.64 14.35
CA LEU A 144 5.28 -0.26 14.65
C LEU A 144 5.43 -1.53 13.82
N ILE A 145 5.40 -2.69 14.48
CA ILE A 145 5.40 -3.98 13.80
C ILE A 145 4.18 -4.83 14.15
N VAL A 146 3.57 -5.40 13.12
CA VAL A 146 2.54 -6.44 13.25
C VAL A 146 3.19 -7.79 13.02
N ASN A 147 3.42 -8.53 14.09
CA ASN A 147 4.09 -9.83 14.04
C ASN A 147 3.21 -10.91 13.40
N ARG A 148 3.84 -11.95 12.84
CA ARG A 148 3.13 -13.07 12.19
C ARG A 148 2.00 -13.62 13.05
N GLY A 149 0.82 -13.79 12.46
CA GLY A 149 -0.40 -14.26 13.13
C GLY A 149 -1.22 -13.15 13.80
N SER A 150 -0.65 -11.97 13.99
CA SER A 150 -1.35 -10.78 14.50
C SER A 150 -1.89 -9.91 13.35
N ARG A 151 -2.73 -8.93 13.68
CA ARG A 151 -3.42 -8.10 12.69
C ARG A 151 -3.48 -6.63 13.07
N ILE A 152 -3.51 -5.78 12.05
CA ILE A 152 -3.90 -4.38 12.14
C ILE A 152 -5.13 -4.14 11.26
N ASN A 153 -6.12 -3.43 11.80
CA ASN A 153 -7.26 -2.91 11.05
C ASN A 153 -7.19 -1.39 11.13
N ALA A 154 -6.40 -0.79 10.24
CA ALA A 154 -6.34 0.64 10.02
C ALA A 154 -7.30 1.00 8.89
N GLU A 155 -8.51 1.41 9.25
CA GLU A 155 -9.60 1.71 8.30
C GLU A 155 -9.94 3.20 8.37
N GLY A 156 -9.16 4.00 7.66
CA GLY A 156 -9.46 5.41 7.38
C GLY A 156 -10.61 5.57 6.40
N THR A 157 -10.90 6.83 6.07
CA THR A 157 -11.84 7.18 4.98
C THR A 157 -11.24 8.28 4.12
N GLU A 158 -11.83 8.51 2.94
CA GLU A 158 -11.46 9.61 2.04
C GLU A 158 -11.36 10.96 2.78
N THR A 159 -12.27 11.25 3.70
CA THR A 159 -12.31 12.54 4.44
C THR A 159 -11.62 12.49 5.80
N GLN A 160 -11.26 11.30 6.29
CA GLN A 160 -10.64 11.10 7.60
C GLN A 160 -9.55 10.02 7.48
N PRO A 161 -8.45 10.32 6.77
CA PRO A 161 -7.33 9.39 6.68
C PRO A 161 -6.71 9.16 8.07
N ILE A 162 -6.17 7.97 8.29
CA ILE A 162 -5.28 7.71 9.43
C ILE A 162 -3.91 8.27 9.07
N VAL A 163 -3.26 8.97 10.00
CA VAL A 163 -1.93 9.55 9.77
C VAL A 163 -0.94 8.98 10.79
N PHE A 164 0.09 8.31 10.29
CA PHE A 164 1.32 8.00 11.00
C PHE A 164 2.39 9.03 10.62
N THR A 165 3.01 9.66 11.60
CA THR A 165 4.00 10.73 11.38
C THR A 165 5.02 10.82 12.53
N ALA A 166 5.83 11.87 12.54
CA ALA A 166 6.77 12.18 13.61
C ALA A 166 6.25 13.33 14.51
N GLN A 167 6.74 13.39 15.75
CA GLN A 167 6.46 14.46 16.71
C GLN A 167 6.65 15.88 16.13
N GLN A 168 7.67 16.05 15.28
CA GLN A 168 7.97 17.32 14.62
C GLN A 168 6.82 17.77 13.71
N ASN A 169 6.06 16.87 13.10
CA ASN A 169 4.91 17.24 12.28
C ASN A 169 3.79 17.83 13.16
N LEU A 170 3.62 17.34 14.39
CA LEU A 170 2.63 17.85 15.35
C LEU A 170 2.97 19.26 15.87
N THR A 171 4.25 19.61 15.92
CA THR A 171 4.73 20.90 16.43
C THR A 171 5.04 21.92 15.33
N GLY A 172 4.80 21.57 14.06
CA GLY A 172 5.11 22.43 12.90
C GLY A 172 6.59 22.53 12.58
N GLY A 173 7.40 21.58 13.05
CA GLY A 173 8.86 21.52 12.86
C GLY A 173 9.31 20.70 11.64
N VAL A 174 8.43 20.40 10.70
CA VAL A 174 8.77 19.69 9.44
C VAL A 174 8.71 20.62 8.24
N THR A 175 9.45 20.25 7.20
CA THR A 175 9.42 20.87 5.88
C THR A 175 9.19 19.81 4.82
N ASP A 176 8.97 20.20 3.57
CA ASP A 176 8.89 19.28 2.43
C ASP A 176 10.21 18.52 2.15
N GLU A 177 11.29 18.86 2.86
CA GLU A 177 12.59 18.19 2.77
C GLU A 177 12.89 17.35 4.03
N SER A 178 12.01 17.37 5.04
CA SER A 178 12.14 16.50 6.21
C SER A 178 11.87 15.06 5.82
N GLN A 179 12.60 14.13 6.43
CA GLN A 179 12.50 12.67 6.27
C GLN A 179 13.27 12.02 7.43
N GLY A 180 13.21 10.69 7.57
CA GLY A 180 14.12 9.97 8.45
C GLY A 180 13.86 10.21 9.94
N LEU A 181 12.61 10.56 10.29
CA LEU A 181 12.28 11.00 11.64
C LEU A 181 11.81 9.83 12.54
N TRP A 182 11.52 8.68 11.95
CA TRP A 182 11.12 7.43 12.62
C TRP A 182 11.14 6.25 11.63
N GLY A 183 11.06 5.01 12.12
CA GLY A 183 11.27 3.81 11.32
C GLY A 183 10.07 3.25 10.54
N GLY A 184 8.89 3.86 10.61
CA GLY A 184 7.74 3.42 9.80
C GLY A 184 6.93 2.24 10.34
N VAL A 185 6.20 1.58 9.43
CA VAL A 185 5.23 0.52 9.76
C VAL A 185 5.60 -0.79 9.06
N ILE A 186 5.60 -1.89 9.80
CA ILE A 186 6.00 -3.20 9.30
C ILE A 186 4.86 -4.20 9.48
N LEU A 187 4.48 -4.89 8.40
CA LEU A 187 3.57 -6.03 8.44
C LEU A 187 4.36 -7.31 8.15
N ALA A 188 4.52 -8.17 9.16
CA ALA A 188 5.14 -9.47 9.02
C ALA A 188 4.07 -10.56 8.89
N GLY A 189 4.02 -11.22 7.73
CA GLY A 189 3.09 -12.28 7.40
C GLY A 189 3.74 -13.65 7.27
N ARG A 190 2.91 -14.65 7.00
CA ARG A 190 3.28 -16.07 6.89
C ARG A 190 3.23 -16.62 5.46
N ALA A 191 3.16 -15.74 4.46
CA ALA A 191 3.11 -16.13 3.06
C ALA A 191 4.51 -16.49 2.52
N PRO A 192 4.58 -17.25 1.41
CA PRO A 192 5.83 -17.73 0.83
C PRO A 192 6.81 -16.63 0.45
N ILE A 193 8.08 -16.84 0.83
CA ILE A 193 9.25 -16.07 0.41
C ILE A 193 10.26 -17.03 -0.23
N SER A 194 11.13 -16.54 -1.11
CA SER A 194 12.19 -17.36 -1.71
C SER A 194 13.40 -17.54 -0.81
N ASN A 195 13.68 -16.55 0.03
CA ASN A 195 14.95 -16.44 0.75
C ASN A 195 14.77 -16.72 2.24
N CYS A 196 15.43 -17.78 2.71
CA CYS A 196 15.30 -18.25 4.07
C CYS A 196 16.62 -18.04 4.82
N ASN A 197 16.54 -17.64 6.09
CA ASN A 197 17.68 -17.51 7.01
C ASN A 197 18.30 -18.87 7.44
N ALA A 198 17.72 -19.97 6.97
CA ALA A 198 18.18 -21.34 7.18
C ALA A 198 18.17 -22.12 5.85
N THR A 199 18.90 -23.23 5.80
CA THR A 199 18.91 -24.11 4.60
C THR A 199 17.65 -24.97 4.54
N VAL A 200 16.56 -24.36 4.08
CA VAL A 200 15.26 -25.00 3.83
C VAL A 200 14.74 -24.58 2.46
N ALA A 201 13.75 -25.30 1.92
CA ALA A 201 13.15 -24.93 0.65
C ALA A 201 12.35 -23.61 0.78
N GLY A 202 12.51 -22.71 -0.18
CA GLY A 202 11.70 -21.50 -0.28
C GLY A 202 10.20 -21.83 -0.38
N GLY A 203 9.38 -20.97 0.21
CA GLY A 203 7.94 -21.18 0.39
C GLY A 203 7.54 -22.32 1.33
N SER A 204 8.48 -22.99 1.99
CA SER A 204 8.15 -23.95 3.05
C SER A 204 7.74 -23.25 4.36
N VAL A 205 7.10 -23.99 5.26
CA VAL A 205 6.62 -23.45 6.55
C VAL A 205 7.75 -22.92 7.45
N ASN A 206 8.96 -23.45 7.27
CA ASN A 206 10.17 -23.06 8.01
C ASN A 206 11.02 -22.04 7.25
N CYS A 207 10.62 -21.64 6.04
CA CYS A 207 11.30 -20.58 5.31
C CYS A 207 10.87 -19.24 5.89
N GLU A 208 11.79 -18.60 6.59
CA GLU A 208 11.60 -17.30 7.21
C GLU A 208 12.87 -16.47 7.10
N ASN A 209 12.74 -15.16 7.24
CA ASN A 209 13.87 -14.25 7.30
C ASN A 209 13.60 -13.13 8.30
N VAL A 210 14.64 -12.37 8.64
CA VAL A 210 14.55 -11.21 9.54
C VAL A 210 14.18 -9.99 8.71
N VAL A 211 13.16 -9.24 9.14
CA VAL A 211 12.84 -7.93 8.53
C VAL A 211 14.00 -6.99 8.82
N GLU A 212 14.49 -6.33 7.78
CA GLU A 212 15.56 -5.34 7.88
C GLU A 212 15.21 -4.23 8.88
N GLY A 213 16.26 -3.67 9.49
CA GLY A 213 16.19 -2.65 10.53
C GLY A 213 15.62 -3.11 11.88
N THR A 214 14.92 -4.25 11.97
CA THR A 214 14.27 -4.70 13.21
C THR A 214 15.18 -5.49 14.16
N GLY A 215 16.28 -6.02 13.62
CA GLY A 215 17.24 -6.88 14.31
C GLY A 215 16.78 -8.31 14.60
N ASN A 216 15.48 -8.58 14.79
CA ASN A 216 15.00 -9.92 15.14
C ASN A 216 13.55 -10.26 14.72
N ALA A 217 12.82 -9.36 14.06
CA ALA A 217 11.44 -9.66 13.70
C ALA A 217 11.40 -10.58 12.49
N LEU A 218 10.67 -11.70 12.59
CA LEU A 218 10.63 -12.71 11.54
C LEU A 218 9.39 -12.60 10.66
N TYR A 219 9.58 -12.83 9.37
CA TYR A 219 8.52 -12.95 8.37
C TYR A 219 8.70 -14.23 7.54
N GLY A 220 7.67 -14.63 6.79
CA GLY A 220 7.70 -15.80 5.92
C GLY A 220 7.01 -17.04 6.50
N GLY A 221 6.72 -17.99 5.62
CA GLY A 221 6.03 -19.24 5.90
C GLY A 221 5.45 -19.85 4.62
N ALA A 222 4.45 -20.73 4.75
CA ALA A 222 3.82 -21.41 3.61
C ALA A 222 2.36 -20.97 3.33
N THR A 223 1.83 -20.00 4.06
CA THR A 223 0.40 -19.65 4.05
C THR A 223 0.12 -18.50 3.09
N ALA A 224 -0.04 -18.80 1.80
CA ALA A 224 -0.22 -17.79 0.74
C ALA A 224 -1.41 -16.84 0.98
N ASN A 225 -2.48 -17.31 1.61
CA ASN A 225 -3.68 -16.55 1.93
C ASN A 225 -3.72 -16.02 3.37
N ASP A 226 -2.56 -15.90 4.04
CA ASP A 226 -2.45 -15.25 5.33
C ASP A 226 -3.00 -13.81 5.29
N THR A 227 -3.38 -13.28 6.45
CA THR A 227 -3.87 -11.90 6.56
C THR A 227 -3.24 -11.20 7.77
N SER A 228 -2.57 -10.09 7.48
CA SER A 228 -2.11 -9.11 8.46
C SER A 228 -3.17 -8.04 8.75
N GLY A 229 -4.37 -8.17 8.15
CA GLY A 229 -5.53 -7.29 8.34
C GLY A 229 -5.78 -6.32 7.18
N THR A 230 -6.22 -5.11 7.51
CA THR A 230 -6.59 -4.05 6.55
C THR A 230 -5.79 -2.78 6.83
N PHE A 231 -5.20 -2.22 5.79
CA PHE A 231 -4.50 -0.94 5.82
C PHE A 231 -5.07 -0.06 4.70
N ARG A 232 -6.04 0.79 5.06
CA ARG A 232 -6.82 1.58 4.11
C ARG A 232 -6.95 3.05 4.48
N TYR A 233 -6.80 3.93 3.49
CA TYR A 233 -6.83 5.40 3.66
C TYR A 233 -5.84 5.83 4.76
N VAL A 234 -4.58 5.45 4.56
CA VAL A 234 -3.50 5.72 5.51
C VAL A 234 -2.43 6.58 4.87
N GLN A 235 -1.90 7.52 5.65
CA GLN A 235 -0.69 8.26 5.33
C GLN A 235 0.42 7.87 6.30
N ILE A 236 1.59 7.56 5.76
CA ILE A 236 2.84 7.39 6.51
C ILE A 236 3.76 8.53 6.07
N ARG A 237 4.20 9.37 7.00
CA ARG A 237 4.97 10.58 6.70
C ARG A 237 6.30 10.59 7.42
N TYR A 238 7.34 11.05 6.73
CA TYR A 238 8.66 11.35 7.28
C TYR A 238 9.34 10.15 7.95
N SER A 239 9.04 8.94 7.46
CA SER A 239 9.61 7.68 7.93
C SER A 239 11.03 7.46 7.40
N GLY A 240 11.57 6.27 7.58
CA GLY A 240 12.90 5.89 7.12
C GLY A 240 13.93 5.91 8.24
N THR A 241 14.81 4.92 8.33
CA THR A 241 16.04 4.99 9.14
C THR A 241 17.07 4.01 8.62
N ILE A 242 18.27 4.51 8.33
CA ILE A 242 19.42 3.65 8.03
C ILE A 242 20.05 3.18 9.34
N ILE A 243 19.88 1.90 9.68
CA ILE A 243 20.47 1.31 10.90
C ILE A 243 21.95 0.96 10.65
N SER A 244 22.21 0.36 9.48
CA SER A 244 23.53 0.09 8.92
C SER A 244 23.39 -0.11 7.41
N PRO A 245 24.46 -0.09 6.61
CA PRO A 245 24.33 -0.29 5.15
C PRO A 245 23.60 -1.60 4.82
N ASN A 246 22.57 -1.52 3.97
CA ASN A 246 21.70 -2.64 3.55
C ASN A 246 20.96 -3.30 4.73
N ASN A 247 20.54 -2.48 5.68
CA ASN A 247 19.71 -2.83 6.81
C ASN A 247 18.98 -1.57 7.29
N GLU A 248 17.92 -1.25 6.58
CA GLU A 248 17.15 -0.02 6.72
C GLU A 248 15.72 -0.29 7.25
N LEU A 249 15.09 0.73 7.83
CA LEU A 249 13.67 0.77 8.17
C LEU A 249 12.96 1.69 7.18
N GLN A 250 11.83 1.26 6.62
CA GLN A 250 11.20 1.93 5.47
C GLN A 250 9.96 2.75 5.83
N GLY A 251 9.20 3.18 4.82
CA GLY A 251 7.86 3.71 5.04
C GLY A 251 6.86 2.64 5.46
N LEU A 252 6.49 1.78 4.51
CA LEU A 252 5.69 0.58 4.76
C LEU A 252 6.44 -0.65 4.29
N THR A 253 6.83 -1.50 5.22
CA THR A 253 7.49 -2.79 4.93
C THR A 253 6.46 -3.92 4.95
N LEU A 254 6.43 -4.73 3.90
CA LEU A 254 5.53 -5.86 3.74
C LEU A 254 6.34 -7.16 3.64
N GLY A 255 6.69 -7.76 4.77
CA GLY A 255 7.44 -9.03 4.80
C GLY A 255 6.52 -10.24 4.78
N GLY A 256 6.55 -11.05 3.71
CA GLY A 256 5.80 -12.30 3.63
C GLY A 256 4.28 -12.11 3.80
N VAL A 257 3.74 -10.97 3.39
CA VAL A 257 2.32 -10.63 3.61
C VAL A 257 1.43 -11.42 2.66
N GLY A 258 0.40 -12.08 3.19
CA GLY A 258 -0.49 -12.93 2.40
C GLY A 258 -1.59 -12.19 1.65
N SER A 259 -2.20 -12.86 0.68
CA SER A 259 -3.25 -12.32 -0.19
C SER A 259 -4.58 -12.03 0.51
N GLY A 260 -4.73 -12.46 1.76
CA GLY A 260 -5.86 -12.10 2.62
C GLY A 260 -5.71 -10.71 3.26
N THR A 261 -4.57 -10.04 3.07
CA THR A 261 -4.33 -8.67 3.57
C THR A 261 -4.84 -7.65 2.54
N THR A 262 -5.46 -6.57 3.03
CA THR A 262 -5.91 -5.46 2.18
C THR A 262 -4.97 -4.27 2.32
N ILE A 263 -4.34 -3.86 1.23
CA ILE A 263 -3.57 -2.60 1.12
C ILE A 263 -4.23 -1.75 0.03
N ASP A 264 -4.86 -0.64 0.43
CA ASP A 264 -5.77 0.12 -0.43
C ASP A 264 -5.79 1.61 -0.03
N HIS A 265 -5.48 2.55 -0.93
CA HIS A 265 -5.37 3.98 -0.58
C HIS A 265 -4.31 4.23 0.51
N VAL A 266 -3.04 4.03 0.14
CA VAL A 266 -1.89 4.27 1.03
C VAL A 266 -1.00 5.33 0.42
N GLN A 267 -0.68 6.34 1.23
CA GLN A 267 0.30 7.36 0.88
C GLN A 267 1.53 7.17 1.76
N VAL A 268 2.70 7.11 1.14
CA VAL A 268 3.97 7.27 1.85
C VAL A 268 4.62 8.56 1.36
N HIS A 269 4.97 9.42 2.30
CA HIS A 269 5.55 10.72 2.03
C HIS A 269 6.89 10.88 2.73
N ASN A 270 7.94 11.18 1.96
CA ASN A 270 9.30 11.44 2.43
C ASN A 270 9.83 10.37 3.39
N SER A 271 9.84 9.12 2.93
CA SER A 271 10.68 8.10 3.57
C SER A 271 12.14 8.46 3.30
N SER A 272 13.04 8.32 4.30
CA SER A 272 14.49 8.46 4.07
C SER A 272 15.12 7.25 3.40
N ASP A 273 14.30 6.28 3.02
CA ASP A 273 14.66 5.13 2.23
C ASP A 273 13.45 4.83 1.32
N ASP A 274 12.97 3.59 1.25
CA ASP A 274 11.83 3.23 0.41
C ASP A 274 10.49 3.77 0.89
N GLY A 275 9.63 4.12 -0.07
CA GLY A 275 8.22 4.38 0.17
C GLY A 275 7.51 3.13 0.67
N ILE A 276 7.44 2.11 -0.18
CA ILE A 276 6.95 0.77 0.17
C ILE A 276 7.99 -0.24 -0.29
N GLU A 277 8.37 -1.14 0.61
CA GLU A 277 9.25 -2.26 0.29
C GLU A 277 8.55 -3.58 0.61
N VAL A 278 8.59 -4.52 -0.33
CA VAL A 278 7.89 -5.81 -0.22
C VAL A 278 8.89 -6.94 -0.25
N PHE A 279 9.02 -7.64 0.87
CA PHE A 279 9.85 -8.83 0.96
C PHE A 279 9.00 -10.09 0.82
N GLY A 280 8.81 -10.57 -0.42
CA GLY A 280 8.09 -11.80 -0.69
C GLY A 280 6.60 -11.72 -0.34
N GLY A 281 5.91 -12.87 -0.32
CA GLY A 281 4.48 -12.95 -0.03
C GLY A 281 3.58 -12.81 -1.26
N ARG A 282 2.28 -12.59 -1.02
CA ARG A 282 1.19 -12.65 -2.01
C ARG A 282 0.20 -11.49 -1.92
N VAL A 283 0.58 -10.42 -1.21
CA VAL A 283 -0.28 -9.25 -1.05
C VAL A 283 -0.48 -8.55 -2.39
N ASN A 284 -1.72 -8.13 -2.66
CA ASN A 284 -2.04 -7.26 -3.77
C ASN A 284 -2.29 -5.85 -3.23
N MET A 285 -1.96 -4.83 -4.00
CA MET A 285 -2.04 -3.43 -3.56
C MET A 285 -2.75 -2.57 -4.60
N ARG A 286 -3.51 -1.57 -4.16
CA ARG A 286 -4.11 -0.61 -5.10
C ARG A 286 -4.23 0.78 -4.51
N TYR A 287 -4.25 1.78 -5.38
CA TYR A 287 -4.36 3.18 -4.99
C TYR A 287 -3.20 3.60 -4.08
N LEU A 288 -1.99 3.60 -4.64
CA LEU A 288 -0.76 3.94 -3.94
C LEU A 288 -0.27 5.32 -4.37
N VAL A 289 0.16 6.13 -3.40
CA VAL A 289 0.74 7.45 -3.63
C VAL A 289 2.08 7.54 -2.89
N LEU A 290 3.17 7.52 -3.63
CA LEU A 290 4.53 7.46 -3.10
C LEU A 290 5.20 8.76 -3.48
N THR A 291 5.54 9.59 -2.50
CA THR A 291 6.01 10.96 -2.76
C THR A 291 7.28 11.23 -1.99
N GLY A 292 8.36 11.53 -2.72
CA GLY A 292 9.63 11.95 -2.15
C GLY A 292 10.36 10.90 -1.32
N ALA A 293 10.21 9.60 -1.65
CA ALA A 293 11.12 8.58 -1.13
C ALA A 293 12.58 8.97 -1.41
N ASP A 294 13.50 8.59 -0.52
CA ASP A 294 14.91 8.88 -0.72
C ASP A 294 15.59 7.82 -1.58
N ASP A 295 15.19 6.57 -1.41
CA ASP A 295 15.57 5.48 -2.31
C ASP A 295 14.40 5.18 -3.26
N ASP A 296 13.74 4.03 -3.15
CA ASP A 296 12.72 3.63 -4.10
C ASP A 296 11.31 4.07 -3.74
N GLY A 297 10.51 4.35 -4.76
CA GLY A 297 9.09 4.60 -4.56
C GLY A 297 8.41 3.33 -4.07
N LEU A 298 8.51 2.29 -4.91
CA LEU A 298 8.01 0.94 -4.65
C LEU A 298 9.12 -0.06 -4.97
N ASP A 299 9.65 -0.72 -3.96
CA ASP A 299 10.60 -1.82 -4.10
C ASP A 299 9.93 -3.17 -3.77
N THR A 300 10.35 -4.20 -4.48
CA THR A 300 9.89 -5.58 -4.30
C THR A 300 11.06 -6.53 -4.43
N ASP A 301 11.15 -7.49 -3.52
CA ASP A 301 12.23 -8.47 -3.44
C ASP A 301 11.70 -9.85 -2.98
N VAL A 302 12.59 -10.84 -2.99
CA VAL A 302 12.52 -12.16 -2.35
C VAL A 302 11.26 -12.96 -2.70
N GLY A 303 10.93 -12.95 -3.99
CA GLY A 303 9.97 -13.88 -4.56
C GLY A 303 8.52 -13.45 -4.36
N TRP A 304 8.30 -12.14 -4.26
CA TRP A 304 6.95 -11.60 -4.16
C TRP A 304 6.17 -11.87 -5.45
N GLN A 305 4.92 -12.31 -5.30
CA GLN A 305 4.03 -12.55 -6.44
C GLN A 305 2.73 -11.83 -6.16
N GLY A 306 2.50 -10.70 -6.84
CA GLY A 306 1.36 -9.84 -6.54
C GLY A 306 0.94 -8.94 -7.69
N LEU A 307 -0.24 -8.34 -7.49
CA LEU A 307 -0.91 -7.46 -8.44
C LEU A 307 -0.99 -6.05 -7.85
N VAL A 308 -0.62 -5.05 -8.65
CA VAL A 308 -0.69 -3.64 -8.25
C VAL A 308 -1.45 -2.83 -9.29
N GLN A 309 -2.38 -1.97 -8.84
CA GLN A 309 -3.08 -1.05 -9.74
C GLN A 309 -3.30 0.34 -9.15
N PHE A 310 -3.14 1.37 -9.98
CA PHE A 310 -3.27 2.80 -9.62
C PHE A 310 -2.16 3.24 -8.67
N VAL A 311 -1.00 3.57 -9.25
CA VAL A 311 0.19 4.00 -8.52
C VAL A 311 0.68 5.34 -9.03
N ILE A 312 0.79 6.33 -8.14
CA ILE A 312 1.54 7.56 -8.41
C ILE A 312 2.84 7.47 -7.60
N ALA A 313 3.98 7.45 -8.27
CA ALA A 313 5.28 7.59 -7.62
C ALA A 313 5.95 8.87 -8.13
N ALA A 314 6.14 9.84 -7.25
CA ALA A 314 6.80 11.11 -7.54
C ALA A 314 8.05 11.25 -6.68
N GLN A 315 9.20 10.97 -7.27
CA GLN A 315 10.50 11.02 -6.62
C GLN A 315 10.92 12.46 -6.32
N LYS A 316 11.75 12.63 -5.29
CA LYS A 316 12.33 13.94 -5.00
C LYS A 316 13.43 14.29 -6.01
N PRO A 317 13.68 15.60 -6.26
CA PRO A 317 14.67 16.00 -7.26
C PRO A 317 16.12 15.80 -6.79
N ASN A 318 16.34 15.78 -5.46
CA ASN A 318 17.65 15.59 -4.85
C ASN A 318 17.55 14.48 -3.81
N ASN A 319 18.18 13.35 -4.09
CA ASN A 319 18.27 12.18 -3.21
C ASN A 319 19.59 12.19 -2.44
N THR A 320 19.59 11.66 -1.22
CA THR A 320 20.81 11.34 -0.47
C THR A 320 21.28 9.93 -0.78
N GLN A 321 20.35 9.02 -1.08
CA GLN A 321 20.63 7.74 -1.69
C GLN A 321 20.96 7.92 -3.19
N THR A 322 21.68 6.97 -3.75
CA THR A 322 22.14 7.01 -5.15
C THR A 322 21.60 5.88 -6.01
N ASP A 323 20.87 4.94 -5.41
CA ASP A 323 20.24 3.82 -6.12
C ASP A 323 18.70 3.96 -6.15
N ASN A 324 18.24 5.19 -6.28
CA ASN A 324 16.83 5.54 -6.14
C ASN A 324 16.07 5.47 -7.49
N TYR A 325 14.89 4.86 -7.50
CA TYR A 325 14.01 4.73 -8.67
C TYR A 325 12.54 4.97 -8.29
N SER A 326 11.68 5.19 -9.28
CA SER A 326 10.23 5.17 -9.04
C SER A 326 9.73 3.77 -8.66
N THR A 327 10.39 2.73 -9.16
CA THR A 327 10.22 1.34 -8.73
C THR A 327 11.50 0.55 -8.93
N GLU A 328 11.82 -0.29 -7.96
CA GLU A 328 12.85 -1.32 -8.03
C GLU A 328 12.21 -2.73 -7.89
N ILE A 329 12.86 -3.70 -8.52
CA ILE A 329 12.50 -5.10 -8.49
C ILE A 329 13.80 -5.89 -8.37
N ASP A 330 13.96 -6.64 -7.28
CA ASP A 330 15.18 -7.39 -6.97
C ASP A 330 14.96 -8.86 -6.56
N SER A 331 16.09 -9.55 -6.37
CA SER A 331 16.28 -10.79 -5.64
C SER A 331 17.52 -10.64 -4.74
N ASN A 332 17.66 -11.47 -3.72
CA ASN A 332 18.84 -11.46 -2.84
C ASN A 332 20.18 -11.97 -3.46
N GLY A 333 20.31 -12.02 -4.79
CA GLY A 333 21.46 -12.65 -5.43
C GLY A 333 21.29 -14.15 -5.73
N ASN A 334 20.04 -14.66 -5.75
CA ASN A 334 19.70 -16.00 -6.21
C ASN A 334 18.47 -15.93 -7.11
N GLU A 335 18.68 -15.49 -8.35
CA GLU A 335 17.68 -15.13 -9.36
C GLU A 335 16.75 -16.31 -9.74
N ASP A 336 17.13 -17.56 -9.40
CA ASP A 336 16.36 -18.77 -9.65
C ASP A 336 15.71 -19.39 -8.40
N ALA A 337 15.82 -18.72 -7.25
CA ALA A 337 15.16 -19.15 -6.02
C ALA A 337 13.64 -19.20 -6.19
N LEU A 338 13.02 -20.25 -5.68
CA LEU A 338 11.57 -20.41 -5.69
C LEU A 338 10.95 -19.98 -4.36
N PRO A 339 9.76 -19.34 -4.36
CA PRO A 339 9.03 -18.86 -5.53
C PRO A 339 9.77 -17.71 -6.25
N ARG A 340 9.79 -17.71 -7.59
CA ARG A 340 10.29 -16.55 -8.34
C ARG A 340 9.38 -15.33 -8.13
N GLN A 341 9.97 -14.16 -8.27
CA GLN A 341 9.24 -12.89 -8.33
C GLN A 341 8.29 -12.85 -9.53
N ASP A 342 7.06 -12.38 -9.33
CA ASP A 342 6.04 -12.16 -10.37
C ASP A 342 5.34 -10.82 -10.10
N TYR A 343 5.91 -9.76 -10.68
CA TYR A 343 5.48 -8.38 -10.52
C TYR A 343 4.53 -8.00 -11.65
N ARG A 344 3.26 -7.72 -11.32
CA ARG A 344 2.26 -7.25 -12.30
C ARG A 344 1.70 -5.90 -11.90
N LEU A 345 2.08 -4.86 -12.63
CA LEU A 345 1.64 -3.48 -12.40
C LEU A 345 0.77 -2.97 -13.53
N ALA A 346 -0.38 -2.39 -13.19
CA ALA A 346 -1.27 -1.73 -14.12
C ALA A 346 -1.58 -0.29 -13.69
N ASN A 347 -1.76 0.62 -14.64
CA ASN A 347 -2.21 2.00 -14.38
C ASN A 347 -1.30 2.72 -13.37
N PHE A 348 -0.14 3.17 -13.84
CA PHE A 348 0.86 3.83 -13.02
C PHE A 348 1.36 5.12 -13.66
N THR A 349 1.78 6.07 -12.84
CA THR A 349 2.39 7.33 -13.23
C THR A 349 3.64 7.53 -12.38
N PHE A 350 4.79 7.37 -13.02
CA PHE A 350 6.10 7.57 -12.42
C PHE A 350 6.66 8.92 -12.86
N ILE A 351 7.07 9.71 -11.89
CA ILE A 351 7.61 11.06 -12.04
C ILE A 351 8.97 11.04 -11.35
N ASP A 352 10.01 10.78 -12.13
CA ASP A 352 11.38 10.82 -11.66
C ASP A 352 12.02 12.13 -12.06
N THR A 353 12.30 12.98 -11.06
CA THR A 353 12.88 14.30 -11.30
C THR A 353 14.37 14.35 -10.97
N SER A 354 14.92 13.27 -10.41
CA SER A 354 16.33 13.19 -10.05
C SER A 354 17.19 13.11 -11.32
N THR A 355 18.34 13.78 -11.27
CA THR A 355 19.40 13.62 -12.28
C THR A 355 20.58 12.81 -11.74
N ALA A 356 20.50 12.36 -10.48
CA ALA A 356 21.56 11.59 -9.82
C ALA A 356 21.43 10.09 -10.09
N THR A 357 20.20 9.60 -10.30
CA THR A 357 19.94 8.20 -10.69
C THR A 357 20.16 7.97 -12.18
N ASN A 358 20.45 6.73 -12.56
CA ASN A 358 20.75 6.36 -13.95
C ASN A 358 19.51 6.05 -14.80
N ALA A 359 18.34 5.85 -14.17
CA ALA A 359 17.06 5.61 -14.83
C ALA A 359 15.88 5.87 -13.87
N ALA A 360 14.64 5.86 -14.37
CA ALA A 360 13.44 5.96 -13.53
C ALA A 360 12.93 4.63 -12.95
N MET A 361 13.31 3.51 -13.56
CA MET A 361 12.88 2.18 -13.15
C MET A 361 14.05 1.22 -13.21
N ARG A 362 14.18 0.37 -12.20
CA ARG A 362 15.15 -0.72 -12.16
C ARG A 362 14.47 -2.07 -12.10
N ILE A 363 14.92 -2.98 -12.96
CA ILE A 363 14.47 -4.37 -12.98
C ILE A 363 15.69 -5.27 -12.94
N ARG A 364 15.84 -6.01 -11.86
CA ARG A 364 16.91 -6.98 -11.64
C ARG A 364 16.35 -8.26 -11.00
N GLY A 365 17.23 -9.10 -10.47
CA GLY A 365 16.81 -10.29 -9.72
C GLY A 365 16.14 -11.40 -10.55
N GLY A 366 16.28 -11.39 -11.88
CA GLY A 366 15.64 -12.38 -12.74
C GLY A 366 14.11 -12.31 -12.72
N ALA A 367 13.51 -11.24 -12.22
CA ALA A 367 12.08 -11.20 -11.95
C ALA A 367 11.20 -11.35 -13.20
N ASP A 368 10.06 -12.06 -13.06
CA ASP A 368 9.01 -12.02 -14.07
C ASP A 368 8.24 -10.70 -13.92
N VAL A 369 8.30 -9.83 -14.92
CA VAL A 369 7.68 -8.49 -14.85
C VAL A 369 6.67 -8.28 -15.96
N THR A 370 5.48 -7.78 -15.61
CA THR A 370 4.51 -7.26 -16.55
C THR A 370 4.03 -5.89 -16.11
N MET A 371 4.26 -4.87 -16.92
CA MET A 371 3.82 -3.50 -16.67
C MET A 371 2.91 -3.03 -17.80
N VAL A 372 1.71 -2.53 -17.45
CA VAL A 372 0.73 -2.07 -18.43
C VAL A 372 0.07 -0.74 -18.07
N ASN A 373 -0.36 0.02 -19.08
CA ASN A 373 -1.10 1.28 -18.91
C ASN A 373 -0.32 2.32 -18.09
N GLY A 374 0.97 2.50 -18.40
CA GLY A 374 1.89 3.33 -17.62
C GLY A 374 2.17 4.70 -18.23
N ILE A 375 2.63 5.63 -17.38
CA ILE A 375 3.31 6.86 -17.78
C ILE A 375 4.62 6.92 -16.99
N VAL A 376 5.73 7.12 -17.67
CA VAL A 376 7.05 7.31 -17.06
C VAL A 376 7.61 8.63 -17.55
N VAL A 377 7.80 9.58 -16.64
CA VAL A 377 8.45 10.86 -16.90
C VAL A 377 9.78 10.88 -16.16
N SER A 378 10.88 11.13 -16.87
CA SER A 378 12.22 11.12 -16.27
C SER A 378 13.17 12.17 -16.86
N ASN A 379 14.04 12.71 -16.02
CA ASN A 379 15.19 13.53 -16.45
C ASN A 379 16.41 12.68 -16.87
N THR A 380 16.34 11.37 -16.69
CA THR A 380 17.34 10.36 -17.08
C THR A 380 16.64 9.31 -17.98
N PRO A 381 17.32 8.24 -18.43
CA PRO A 381 16.64 7.12 -19.10
C PRO A 381 15.43 6.58 -18.33
N CYS A 382 14.48 5.96 -19.02
CA CYS A 382 13.31 5.38 -18.34
C CYS A 382 13.64 4.08 -17.63
N LEU A 383 14.54 3.28 -18.23
CA LEU A 383 14.66 1.86 -17.93
C LEU A 383 16.12 1.47 -17.72
N ASN A 384 16.35 0.76 -16.62
CA ASN A 384 17.56 0.04 -16.30
C ASN A 384 17.18 -1.42 -16.03
N ILE A 385 17.64 -2.34 -16.89
CA ILE A 385 17.53 -3.78 -16.63
C ILE A 385 18.92 -4.36 -16.34
N VAL A 386 19.05 -5.08 -15.24
CA VAL A 386 20.28 -5.78 -14.85
C VAL A 386 20.06 -7.28 -14.93
N ALA A 387 21.07 -8.02 -15.39
CA ALA A 387 21.14 -9.48 -15.29
C ALA A 387 22.52 -9.86 -14.71
N GLY A 388 22.56 -10.67 -13.66
CA GLY A 388 23.76 -10.77 -12.82
C GLY A 388 24.35 -12.17 -12.59
N GLU A 389 23.59 -13.26 -12.69
CA GLU A 389 24.06 -14.52 -12.06
C GLU A 389 24.31 -15.71 -12.97
N THR A 390 23.62 -15.84 -14.10
CA THR A 390 23.74 -17.10 -14.86
C THR A 390 24.92 -17.10 -15.82
N SER A 391 24.90 -16.31 -16.91
CA SER A 391 26.06 -16.12 -17.79
C SER A 391 25.83 -15.00 -18.82
N SER A 392 26.86 -14.64 -19.59
CA SER A 392 26.70 -13.71 -20.73
C SER A 392 25.75 -14.24 -21.82
N THR A 393 25.53 -15.55 -21.88
CA THR A 393 24.60 -16.22 -22.81
C THR A 393 23.25 -16.54 -22.18
N ASP A 394 23.13 -16.42 -20.86
CA ASP A 394 21.94 -16.72 -20.08
C ASP A 394 21.72 -15.56 -19.10
N LYS A 395 21.14 -14.48 -19.61
CA LYS A 395 20.94 -13.25 -18.84
C LYS A 395 19.63 -13.38 -18.09
N SER A 396 19.66 -13.88 -16.87
CA SER A 396 18.52 -14.13 -15.96
C SER A 396 17.28 -13.26 -16.15
N THR A 397 17.43 -11.93 -16.18
CA THR A 397 16.28 -11.01 -16.28
C THR A 397 15.74 -10.83 -17.70
N VAL A 398 16.53 -11.13 -18.75
CA VAL A 398 16.10 -10.93 -20.16
C VAL A 398 16.13 -12.21 -20.99
N ARG A 399 16.33 -13.37 -20.36
CA ARG A 399 16.37 -14.67 -21.02
C ARG A 399 14.96 -15.13 -21.44
N ALA A 400 14.93 -16.18 -22.25
CA ALA A 400 13.68 -16.78 -22.67
C ALA A 400 13.01 -17.57 -21.53
N ALA A 401 11.68 -17.67 -21.59
CA ALA A 401 10.88 -18.43 -20.63
C ALA A 401 11.36 -19.89 -20.51
N SER A 402 11.31 -20.42 -19.29
CA SER A 402 11.73 -21.77 -18.96
C SER A 402 10.80 -22.38 -17.92
N THR A 403 10.04 -23.41 -18.33
CA THR A 403 9.15 -24.13 -17.41
C THR A 403 9.91 -24.85 -16.30
N THR A 404 11.17 -25.24 -16.55
CA THR A 404 12.03 -25.91 -15.55
C THR A 404 12.42 -24.95 -14.44
N LEU A 405 12.72 -23.69 -14.78
CA LEU A 405 13.09 -22.66 -13.81
C LEU A 405 11.88 -21.92 -13.24
N GLN A 406 10.68 -22.23 -13.75
CA GLN A 406 9.44 -21.49 -13.49
C GLN A 406 9.53 -20.02 -13.91
N ASP A 407 10.40 -19.74 -14.88
CA ASP A 407 10.66 -18.43 -15.47
C ASP A 407 9.69 -18.19 -16.64
N ARG A 408 9.04 -17.03 -16.66
CA ARG A 408 8.03 -16.68 -17.66
C ARG A 408 8.57 -15.83 -18.80
N GLY A 409 9.88 -15.59 -18.81
CA GLY A 409 10.61 -14.88 -19.84
C GLY A 409 10.86 -13.42 -19.46
N PRO A 410 11.29 -12.62 -20.45
CA PRO A 410 11.74 -11.26 -20.18
C PRO A 410 10.58 -10.32 -19.80
N PRO A 411 10.88 -9.17 -19.17
CA PRO A 411 9.91 -8.13 -18.85
C PRO A 411 9.00 -7.75 -20.03
N VAL A 412 7.72 -7.62 -19.73
CA VAL A 412 6.66 -7.29 -20.71
C VAL A 412 6.10 -5.90 -20.43
N PHE A 413 6.11 -5.05 -21.46
CA PHE A 413 5.61 -3.67 -21.40
C PHE A 413 4.48 -3.46 -22.40
N ASN A 414 3.30 -3.00 -21.99
CA ASN A 414 2.23 -2.65 -22.95
C ASN A 414 1.54 -1.34 -22.60
N SER A 415 1.27 -0.52 -23.60
CA SER A 415 0.53 0.74 -23.45
C SER A 415 1.20 1.68 -22.43
N ILE A 416 2.52 1.84 -22.53
CA ILE A 416 3.30 2.74 -21.67
C ILE A 416 3.72 3.98 -22.46
N PHE A 417 3.50 5.15 -21.88
CA PHE A 417 4.00 6.43 -22.37
C PHE A 417 5.34 6.74 -21.69
N PHE A 418 6.43 6.60 -22.44
CA PHE A 418 7.78 6.90 -21.99
C PHE A 418 8.15 8.33 -22.42
N ALA A 419 8.46 9.16 -21.43
CA ALA A 419 8.80 10.57 -21.57
C ALA A 419 10.07 10.88 -20.79
N CYS A 420 11.17 10.33 -21.28
CA CYS A 420 12.47 10.36 -20.61
C CYS A 420 13.50 11.14 -21.41
N THR A 421 14.44 11.76 -20.72
CA THR A 421 15.49 12.55 -21.36
C THR A 421 16.67 11.67 -21.75
N GLY A 422 17.22 11.87 -22.94
CA GLY A 422 18.32 11.05 -23.46
C GLY A 422 17.81 9.80 -24.18
N SER A 423 18.27 8.62 -23.76
CA SER A 423 17.85 7.33 -24.31
C SER A 423 16.65 6.74 -23.55
N LEU A 424 15.94 5.80 -24.17
CA LEU A 424 14.87 5.06 -23.51
C LEU A 424 15.40 4.22 -22.34
N SER A 425 16.55 3.57 -22.56
CA SER A 425 17.22 2.69 -21.60
C SER A 425 18.70 3.06 -21.43
N THR A 426 19.33 2.50 -20.39
CA THR A 426 20.78 2.62 -20.14
C THR A 426 21.45 1.25 -20.11
N THR A 427 22.67 1.15 -20.66
CA THR A 427 23.45 -0.11 -20.61
C THR A 427 23.85 -0.42 -19.17
N THR A 428 23.73 -1.69 -18.78
CA THR A 428 24.16 -2.17 -17.46
C THR A 428 25.22 -3.25 -17.63
N THR A 429 26.17 -3.31 -16.69
CA THR A 429 27.15 -4.39 -16.60
C THR A 429 27.35 -4.78 -15.14
N VAL A 430 26.95 -5.99 -14.78
CA VAL A 430 27.13 -6.56 -13.43
C VAL A 430 27.74 -7.96 -13.59
N ASN A 431 28.74 -8.28 -12.77
CA ASN A 431 29.46 -9.56 -12.83
C ASN A 431 29.99 -9.94 -14.23
N GLY A 432 30.34 -8.95 -15.05
CA GLY A 432 30.79 -9.15 -16.44
C GLY A 432 29.69 -9.49 -17.44
N ILE A 433 28.43 -9.55 -17.00
CA ILE A 433 27.25 -9.71 -17.85
C ILE A 433 26.72 -8.33 -18.20
N THR A 434 26.56 -8.06 -19.49
CA THR A 434 26.08 -6.76 -19.98
C THR A 434 24.69 -6.89 -20.58
N VAL A 435 23.75 -6.04 -20.16
CA VAL A 435 22.46 -5.85 -20.84
C VAL A 435 22.53 -4.53 -21.61
N THR A 436 22.53 -4.61 -22.94
CA THR A 436 22.67 -3.45 -23.81
C THR A 436 21.37 -2.66 -23.93
N THR A 437 21.46 -1.39 -24.29
CA THR A 437 20.25 -0.59 -24.62
C THR A 437 19.42 -1.22 -25.74
N ALA A 438 20.06 -1.80 -26.76
CA ALA A 438 19.36 -2.47 -27.85
C ALA A 438 18.51 -3.67 -27.39
N GLU A 439 19.00 -4.44 -26.41
CA GLU A 439 18.24 -5.55 -25.82
C GLU A 439 17.04 -5.04 -25.03
N GLN A 440 17.23 -4.00 -24.20
CA GLN A 440 16.16 -3.41 -23.40
C GLN A 440 15.09 -2.74 -24.28
N ASP A 441 15.51 -1.95 -25.27
CA ASP A 441 14.62 -1.28 -26.21
C ASP A 441 13.83 -2.29 -27.05
N ALA A 442 14.41 -3.45 -27.38
CA ALA A 442 13.70 -4.52 -28.08
C ALA A 442 12.57 -5.12 -27.23
N LEU A 443 12.72 -5.22 -25.91
CA LEU A 443 11.63 -5.65 -25.01
C LEU A 443 10.47 -4.66 -25.01
N VAL A 444 10.77 -3.36 -24.97
CA VAL A 444 9.75 -2.31 -25.08
C VAL A 444 9.07 -2.33 -26.46
N ALA A 445 9.84 -2.54 -27.54
CA ALA A 445 9.32 -2.60 -28.90
C ALA A 445 8.50 -3.87 -29.21
N ALA A 446 8.76 -4.98 -28.50
CA ALA A 446 7.95 -6.21 -28.60
C ALA A 446 6.54 -6.02 -28.01
N GLY A 447 6.40 -5.06 -27.10
CA GLY A 447 5.13 -4.65 -26.51
C GLY A 447 4.19 -3.92 -27.46
N SER A 448 2.89 -3.96 -27.16
CA SER A 448 1.88 -3.24 -27.91
C SER A 448 1.64 -1.83 -27.38
N SER A 449 1.39 -0.86 -28.27
CA SER A 449 0.96 0.52 -27.94
C SER A 449 1.90 1.33 -27.04
N ASN A 450 3.16 0.93 -26.90
CA ASN A 450 4.17 1.75 -26.21
C ASN A 450 4.51 3.00 -27.03
N PHE A 451 4.78 4.11 -26.35
CA PHE A 451 5.16 5.38 -26.96
C PHE A 451 6.49 5.86 -26.38
N THR A 452 7.56 5.85 -27.16
CA THR A 452 8.95 6.02 -26.70
C THR A 452 9.56 7.39 -27.00
N THR A 453 8.77 8.30 -27.59
CA THR A 453 9.24 9.64 -28.00
C THR A 453 8.51 10.76 -27.25
N GLY A 454 8.00 10.44 -26.05
CA GLY A 454 7.35 11.39 -25.17
C GLY A 454 8.31 12.43 -24.61
N THR A 455 7.74 13.57 -24.23
CA THR A 455 8.37 14.58 -23.37
C THR A 455 7.50 14.80 -22.15
N ALA A 456 8.06 15.34 -21.06
CA ALA A 456 7.30 15.65 -19.84
C ALA A 456 6.03 16.48 -20.15
N ALA A 457 6.17 17.52 -20.99
CA ALA A 457 5.07 18.40 -21.38
C ALA A 457 3.97 17.70 -22.22
N THR A 458 4.32 16.64 -22.94
CA THR A 458 3.33 15.82 -23.67
C THR A 458 2.77 14.68 -22.82
N ALA A 459 3.46 14.28 -21.75
CA ALA A 459 3.07 13.18 -20.90
C ALA A 459 2.03 13.63 -19.87
N LEU A 460 2.37 14.67 -19.12
CA LEU A 460 1.60 15.14 -17.97
C LEU A 460 1.32 16.64 -18.04
N GLU A 461 0.19 17.03 -17.46
CA GLU A 461 -0.19 18.41 -17.15
C GLU A 461 -0.49 18.54 -15.65
N ASN A 462 -0.20 19.70 -15.08
CA ASN A 462 -0.37 19.98 -13.65
C ASN A 462 0.24 18.91 -12.74
N GLY A 463 1.42 18.40 -13.12
CA GLY A 463 2.19 17.42 -12.35
C GLY A 463 1.76 15.98 -12.57
N ILE A 464 0.49 15.63 -12.33
CA ILE A 464 0.05 14.23 -12.22
C ILE A 464 -1.00 13.80 -13.26
N TYR A 465 -1.65 14.73 -13.95
CA TYR A 465 -2.73 14.37 -14.88
C TYR A 465 -2.16 14.07 -16.27
N PRO A 466 -2.61 13.00 -16.96
CA PRO A 466 -2.20 12.75 -18.33
C PRO A 466 -2.73 13.84 -19.26
N THR A 467 -1.91 14.27 -20.22
CA THR A 467 -2.39 15.17 -21.29
C THR A 467 -3.31 14.45 -22.27
N ALA A 468 -3.95 15.21 -23.16
CA ALA A 468 -4.70 14.65 -24.29
C ALA A 468 -3.86 13.72 -25.19
N THR A 469 -2.55 13.99 -25.35
CA THR A 469 -1.65 13.15 -26.16
C THR A 469 -1.48 11.76 -25.52
N THR A 470 -1.34 11.74 -24.20
CA THR A 470 -1.25 10.52 -23.40
C THR A 470 -2.56 9.76 -23.39
N LEU A 471 -3.68 10.44 -23.17
CA LEU A 471 -5.02 9.84 -23.16
C LEU A 471 -5.46 9.30 -24.54
N ALA A 472 -4.83 9.75 -25.63
CA ALA A 472 -5.06 9.20 -26.97
C ALA A 472 -4.35 7.84 -27.18
N ARG A 473 -3.51 7.37 -26.25
CA ARG A 473 -2.88 6.05 -26.36
C ARG A 473 -3.90 4.95 -26.04
N PRO A 474 -3.95 3.86 -26.84
CA PRO A 474 -4.80 2.71 -26.53
C PRO A 474 -4.40 2.11 -25.19
N ALA A 475 -5.38 1.84 -24.32
CA ALA A 475 -5.16 1.13 -23.06
C ALA A 475 -5.20 -0.39 -23.28
N PHE A 476 -4.32 -1.10 -22.58
CA PHE A 476 -4.32 -2.55 -22.42
C PHE A 476 -5.42 -2.99 -21.45
N ASN A 477 -6.07 -4.13 -21.71
CA ASN A 477 -7.06 -4.69 -20.79
C ASN A 477 -6.36 -5.39 -19.60
N ALA A 478 -6.03 -4.65 -18.55
CA ALA A 478 -5.34 -5.18 -17.38
C ALA A 478 -6.10 -6.33 -16.68
N ALA A 479 -7.42 -6.44 -16.85
CA ALA A 479 -8.19 -7.53 -16.25
C ALA A 479 -7.77 -8.92 -16.78
N THR A 480 -7.17 -9.00 -17.96
CA THR A 480 -6.66 -10.27 -18.52
C THR A 480 -5.39 -10.77 -17.83
N LEU A 481 -4.75 -9.93 -17.01
CA LEU A 481 -3.56 -10.29 -16.22
C LEU A 481 -3.93 -10.87 -14.85
N ASN A 482 -5.22 -10.93 -14.49
CA ASN A 482 -5.61 -11.63 -13.28
C ASN A 482 -5.34 -13.14 -13.41
N PRO A 483 -4.90 -13.82 -12.34
CA PRO A 483 -4.91 -15.27 -12.31
C PRO A 483 -6.34 -15.80 -12.51
N SER A 484 -6.47 -17.05 -12.93
CA SER A 484 -7.77 -17.69 -13.17
C SER A 484 -8.70 -17.54 -11.96
N GLY A 485 -9.91 -17.01 -12.18
CA GLY A 485 -10.90 -16.75 -11.14
C GLY A 485 -10.66 -15.47 -10.31
N GLY A 486 -9.58 -14.74 -10.56
CA GLY A 486 -9.29 -13.44 -9.94
C GLY A 486 -9.93 -12.27 -10.70
N SER A 487 -10.17 -11.18 -9.97
CA SER A 487 -10.73 -9.93 -10.51
C SER A 487 -10.12 -8.70 -9.84
N PHE A 488 -8.86 -8.78 -9.41
CA PHE A 488 -8.20 -7.70 -8.70
C PHE A 488 -7.91 -6.53 -9.65
N LEU A 489 -7.20 -6.79 -10.75
CA LEU A 489 -6.95 -5.80 -11.79
C LEU A 489 -8.24 -5.55 -12.57
N VAL A 490 -8.63 -4.29 -12.69
CA VAL A 490 -9.81 -3.87 -13.47
C VAL A 490 -9.40 -3.30 -14.81
N GLN A 491 -10.27 -3.42 -15.81
CA GLN A 491 -10.06 -2.79 -17.11
C GLN A 491 -10.27 -1.27 -16.99
N THR A 492 -9.34 -0.50 -17.54
CA THR A 492 -9.46 0.94 -17.73
C THR A 492 -9.46 1.28 -19.22
N SER A 493 -9.99 2.45 -19.57
CA SER A 493 -9.98 2.98 -20.95
C SER A 493 -8.86 4.00 -21.20
N TYR A 494 -7.91 4.10 -20.28
CA TYR A 494 -6.84 5.11 -20.28
C TYR A 494 -5.53 4.50 -19.75
N ILE A 495 -4.42 5.17 -20.05
CA ILE A 495 -3.11 4.88 -19.47
C ILE A 495 -2.75 5.93 -18.42
N GLY A 496 -1.90 5.56 -17.47
CA GLY A 496 -1.59 6.35 -16.29
C GLY A 496 -2.37 5.92 -15.04
N ALA A 497 -2.00 6.46 -13.90
CA ALA A 497 -2.65 6.22 -12.61
C ALA A 497 -4.03 6.89 -12.49
N VAL A 498 -4.29 7.93 -13.28
CA VAL A 498 -5.50 8.74 -13.25
C VAL A 498 -6.05 8.95 -14.66
N SER A 499 -7.36 9.04 -14.80
CA SER A 499 -8.07 9.19 -16.08
C SER A 499 -8.04 10.60 -16.68
N GLY A 500 -7.55 11.59 -15.92
CA GLY A 500 -7.51 13.00 -16.31
C GLY A 500 -7.92 13.91 -15.14
N ALA A 501 -8.13 15.20 -15.42
CA ALA A 501 -8.39 16.24 -14.41
C ALA A 501 -9.64 16.02 -13.52
N ASN A 502 -10.58 15.20 -13.99
CA ASN A 502 -11.82 14.85 -13.27
C ASN A 502 -11.66 13.61 -12.38
N ASP A 503 -10.52 12.92 -12.45
CA ASP A 503 -10.24 11.81 -11.55
C ASP A 503 -9.90 12.34 -10.15
N THR A 504 -10.50 11.73 -9.14
CA THR A 504 -10.41 12.21 -7.76
C THR A 504 -10.10 11.12 -6.75
N TRP A 505 -9.73 9.90 -7.18
CA TRP A 505 -9.51 8.79 -6.23
C TRP A 505 -8.45 9.11 -5.17
N PHE A 506 -7.49 9.99 -5.48
CA PHE A 506 -6.43 10.42 -4.56
C PHE A 506 -6.82 11.61 -3.66
N ARG A 507 -7.97 12.25 -3.87
CA ARG A 507 -8.36 13.48 -3.17
C ARG A 507 -8.84 13.21 -1.75
N GLY A 508 -8.64 14.17 -0.85
CA GLY A 508 -9.19 14.15 0.53
C GLY A 508 -8.35 13.34 1.52
N TRP A 509 -7.82 12.19 1.10
CA TRP A 509 -7.05 11.32 1.98
C TRP A 509 -5.54 11.38 1.76
N THR A 510 -5.07 12.04 0.71
CA THR A 510 -3.65 12.35 0.50
C THR A 510 -3.30 13.71 1.09
N CYS A 511 -2.01 14.00 1.20
CA CYS A 511 -1.47 15.33 1.48
C CYS A 511 -0.59 15.84 0.32
N ASN A 512 -0.57 17.17 0.16
CA ASN A 512 0.19 17.91 -0.84
C ASN A 512 1.61 18.22 -0.36
N SER A 513 2.56 18.20 -1.29
CA SER A 513 3.93 18.68 -1.08
C SER A 513 4.46 19.32 -2.35
N ASN A 514 5.69 19.83 -2.31
CA ASN A 514 6.40 20.25 -3.53
C ASN A 514 6.71 19.10 -4.51
N ARG A 515 6.46 17.83 -4.16
CA ARG A 515 6.62 16.67 -5.05
C ARG A 515 5.39 16.41 -5.90
N ALA A 516 4.21 16.52 -5.29
CA ALA A 516 2.93 16.30 -5.95
C ALA A 516 1.81 17.12 -5.31
N ASN A 517 0.92 17.65 -6.14
CA ASN A 517 -0.26 18.40 -5.73
C ASN A 517 -1.53 17.66 -6.14
N PHE A 518 -2.30 17.25 -5.13
CA PHE A 518 -3.53 16.48 -5.20
C PHE A 518 -4.79 17.35 -5.08
N GLY A 519 -4.63 18.67 -5.18
CA GLY A 519 -5.73 19.63 -5.18
C GLY A 519 -6.10 20.14 -3.79
N THR A 520 -7.09 21.02 -3.75
CA THR A 520 -7.44 21.82 -2.55
C THR A 520 -8.13 21.04 -1.44
N SER A 521 -8.61 19.83 -1.72
CA SER A 521 -9.17 18.92 -0.72
C SER A 521 -8.10 18.20 0.10
N SER A 522 -6.87 18.15 -0.40
CA SER A 522 -5.73 17.56 0.30
C SER A 522 -5.00 18.66 1.08
N SER A 523 -4.72 18.43 2.36
CA SER A 523 -3.94 19.37 3.18
C SER A 523 -2.46 19.31 2.80
N ALA A 524 -1.64 20.31 3.17
CA ALA A 524 -0.19 20.18 3.07
C ALA A 524 0.32 19.02 3.97
N CYS A 525 1.33 18.27 3.55
CA CYS A 525 1.96 17.21 4.34
C CYS A 525 2.69 17.77 5.58
N THR A 526 3.11 19.04 5.52
CA THR A 526 3.70 19.77 6.65
C THR A 526 2.67 20.15 7.71
N GLY A 527 1.38 20.18 7.35
CA GLY A 527 0.26 20.35 8.26
C GLY A 527 -0.43 19.03 8.59
N LEU A 528 -1.22 19.03 9.66
CA LEU A 528 -2.09 17.91 10.01
C LEU A 528 -3.50 18.13 9.44
N PRO A 529 -4.22 17.07 9.07
CA PRO A 529 -5.64 17.18 8.72
C PRO A 529 -6.42 17.79 9.89
N SER A 530 -7.30 18.74 9.59
CA SER A 530 -8.15 19.44 10.58
C SER A 530 -9.25 18.57 11.14
#